data_AF-A0A1B6MV82-F1
#
_entry.id   AF-A0A1B6MV82-F1
#
_cell.length_a   1.000
_cell.length_b   1.000
_cell.length_c   1.000
_cell.angle_alpha   90.00
_cell.angle_beta   90.00
_cell.angle_gamma   90.00
#
_symmetry.space_group_name_H-M   'P 1'
#
loop_
_entity.id
_entity.type
_entity.pdbx_description
1 polymer ?
#
loop_
_entity_poly.entity_id
_entity_poly.type
_entity_poly.pdbx_seq_one_letter_code
_entity_poly.pdbx_strand_id
1 'polypeptide(L)'
;STSKSSDLLDKNHEWRPPKDPFYDHDAEAKDIKVEEDAKKVKQRQTYIKRVIVHPAFHNISFVEAEKIMVNMEQGECIIRPSSKGADHLTVTWKVADGIYQHIDVREEGKENAFSLGQSLWIGNEEFEDLDEIIARHVNPMAAHARDLFSFRYYKDTEGGLKDKAEEFLKEEKKKNPQKIHYIISVSKNYPGKFLLSYLPRNRCKHELITVTPEGFRFRGQTFDTVGMCFKWFKEHFRDPIPGTPSTPRSVGMMTNRATTPHHPF
;
A
#
# COMPACT_ATOMS: atom_id res chain seq x y z
N SER A 1 -2.91 20.28 -8.80
CA SER A 1 -4.38 20.32 -8.88
C SER A 1 -4.91 19.00 -8.35
N THR A 2 -5.49 19.02 -7.15
CA THR A 2 -5.98 17.82 -6.48
C THR A 2 -7.43 17.59 -6.89
N SER A 3 -7.69 16.56 -7.70
CA SER A 3 -9.05 16.09 -7.95
C SER A 3 -9.59 15.41 -6.70
N LYS A 4 -10.15 16.19 -5.77
CA LYS A 4 -10.91 15.66 -4.65
C LYS A 4 -12.32 15.34 -5.14
N SER A 5 -12.84 14.18 -4.78
CA SER A 5 -14.19 13.74 -5.13
C SER A 5 -15.28 14.70 -4.64
N SER A 6 -14.97 15.52 -3.63
CA SER A 6 -15.82 16.61 -3.15
C SER A 6 -16.08 17.70 -4.19
N ASP A 7 -15.13 17.94 -5.08
CA ASP A 7 -15.19 19.04 -6.06
C ASP A 7 -15.96 18.62 -7.32
N LEU A 8 -16.14 17.30 -7.52
CA LEU A 8 -16.98 16.71 -8.57
C LEU A 8 -18.44 16.56 -8.14
N LEU A 9 -18.68 16.44 -6.83
CA LEU A 9 -20.01 16.46 -6.27
C LEU A 9 -20.37 17.92 -6.09
N ASP A 10 -21.04 18.51 -7.08
CA ASP A 10 -21.62 19.86 -7.02
C ASP A 10 -22.72 19.94 -5.95
N LYS A 11 -22.32 19.84 -4.68
CA LYS A 11 -23.19 19.82 -3.49
C LYS A 11 -23.80 21.19 -3.22
N ASN A 12 -23.17 22.25 -3.71
CA ASN A 12 -23.59 23.63 -3.55
C ASN A 12 -24.38 24.15 -4.76
N HIS A 13 -24.62 23.32 -5.78
CA HIS A 13 -25.26 23.69 -7.04
C HIS A 13 -24.58 24.89 -7.74
N GLU A 14 -23.28 25.07 -7.54
CA GLU A 14 -22.50 26.21 -8.06
C GLU A 14 -22.29 26.13 -9.58
N TRP A 15 -22.43 24.93 -10.16
CA TRP A 15 -22.12 24.67 -11.58
C TRP A 15 -23.33 24.24 -12.40
N ARG A 16 -24.52 24.15 -11.78
CA ARG A 16 -25.75 23.81 -12.52
C ARG A 16 -26.32 25.06 -13.20
N PRO A 17 -26.67 24.98 -14.50
CA PRO A 17 -27.41 26.06 -15.14
C PRO A 17 -28.74 26.30 -14.43
N PRO A 18 -29.23 27.55 -14.36
CA PRO A 18 -30.52 27.86 -13.77
C PRO A 18 -31.63 27.06 -14.46
N LYS A 19 -32.49 26.42 -13.66
CA LYS A 19 -33.60 25.60 -14.14
C LYS A 19 -34.62 26.50 -14.84
N ASP A 20 -35.01 26.15 -16.06
CA ASP A 20 -35.99 26.92 -16.83
C ASP A 20 -37.44 26.67 -16.33
N PRO A 21 -38.42 27.51 -16.71
CA PRO A 21 -39.81 27.40 -16.24
C PRO A 21 -40.56 26.12 -16.65
N PHE A 22 -40.03 25.36 -17.61
CA PHE A 22 -40.57 24.08 -18.08
C PHE A 22 -39.79 22.88 -17.49
N TYR A 23 -38.86 23.13 -16.56
CA TYR A 23 -38.09 22.09 -15.89
C TYR A 23 -39.00 21.18 -15.06
N ASP A 24 -38.94 19.88 -15.34
CA ASP A 24 -39.73 18.87 -14.64
C ASP A 24 -39.08 18.51 -13.29
N HIS A 25 -39.47 19.29 -12.27
CA HIS A 25 -39.03 19.09 -10.89
C HIS A 25 -39.50 17.75 -10.30
N ASP A 26 -40.62 17.20 -10.77
CA ASP A 26 -41.16 15.94 -10.27
C ASP A 26 -40.37 14.74 -10.81
N ALA A 27 -39.87 14.81 -12.04
CA ALA A 27 -38.97 13.82 -12.61
C ALA A 27 -37.62 13.79 -11.88
N GLU A 28 -36.98 14.95 -11.64
CA GLU A 28 -35.71 15.02 -10.90
C GLU A 28 -35.85 14.47 -9.47
N ALA A 29 -36.94 14.82 -8.77
CA ALA A 29 -37.19 14.32 -7.42
C ALA A 29 -37.39 12.79 -7.37
N LYS A 30 -38.04 12.21 -8.40
CA LYS A 30 -38.17 10.76 -8.53
C LYS A 30 -36.84 10.09 -8.79
N ASP A 31 -36.01 10.63 -9.69
CA ASP A 31 -34.69 10.08 -10.00
C ASP A 31 -33.76 10.12 -8.78
N ILE A 32 -33.74 11.24 -8.03
CA ILE A 32 -32.99 11.35 -6.77
C ILE A 32 -33.46 10.30 -5.77
N LYS A 33 -34.78 10.12 -5.62
CA LYS A 33 -35.35 9.15 -4.68
C LYS A 33 -35.01 7.71 -5.08
N VAL A 34 -35.06 7.37 -6.36
CA VAL A 34 -34.64 6.05 -6.88
C VAL A 34 -33.15 5.82 -6.62
N GLU A 35 -32.30 6.83 -6.84
CA GLU A 35 -30.87 6.71 -6.60
C GLU A 35 -30.54 6.57 -5.10
N GLU A 36 -31.23 7.30 -4.24
CA GLU A 36 -31.11 7.18 -2.78
C GLU A 36 -31.60 5.82 -2.25
N ASP A 37 -32.73 5.34 -2.76
CA ASP A 37 -33.27 4.03 -2.36
C ASP A 37 -32.37 2.89 -2.87
N ALA A 38 -31.82 3.00 -4.08
CA ALA A 38 -30.81 2.08 -4.58
C ALA A 38 -29.52 2.09 -3.72
N LYS A 39 -29.08 3.26 -3.24
CA LYS A 39 -27.95 3.38 -2.30
C LYS A 39 -28.25 2.73 -0.95
N LYS A 40 -29.48 2.92 -0.41
CA LYS A 40 -29.91 2.30 0.86
C LYS A 40 -30.04 0.78 0.74
N VAL A 41 -30.58 0.27 -0.37
CA VAL A 41 -30.66 -1.17 -0.65
C VAL A 41 -29.26 -1.77 -0.76
N LYS A 42 -28.35 -1.14 -1.50
CA LYS A 42 -26.94 -1.56 -1.57
C LYS A 42 -26.29 -1.59 -0.18
N GLN A 43 -26.44 -0.53 0.62
CA GLN A 43 -25.90 -0.49 1.98
C GLN A 43 -26.44 -1.61 2.88
N ARG A 44 -27.74 -1.90 2.82
CA ARG A 44 -28.36 -3.00 3.58
C ARG A 44 -27.91 -4.38 3.08
N GLN A 45 -27.68 -4.55 1.78
CA GLN A 45 -27.13 -5.79 1.21
C GLN A 45 -25.65 -6.00 1.55
N THR A 46 -24.88 -4.93 1.79
CA THR A 46 -23.44 -5.03 2.12
C THR A 46 -23.19 -5.52 3.56
N TYR A 47 -24.09 -5.24 4.51
CA TYR A 47 -23.93 -5.69 5.90
C TYR A 47 -24.80 -6.91 6.20
N ILE A 48 -24.27 -8.09 5.88
CA ILE A 48 -24.87 -9.39 6.22
C ILE A 48 -24.12 -9.96 7.41
N LYS A 49 -24.82 -10.21 8.52
CA LYS A 49 -24.25 -10.90 9.68
C LYS A 49 -23.95 -12.36 9.30
N ARG A 50 -22.69 -12.76 9.34
CA ARG A 50 -22.21 -14.09 8.96
C ARG A 50 -22.25 -15.05 10.15
N VAL A 51 -22.45 -16.33 9.87
CA VAL A 51 -22.43 -17.42 10.84
C VAL A 51 -21.14 -18.21 10.64
N ILE A 52 -20.03 -17.64 11.12
CA ILE A 52 -18.68 -18.23 11.04
C ILE A 52 -18.17 -18.37 12.47
N VAL A 53 -17.82 -19.59 12.86
CA VAL A 53 -17.32 -19.91 14.20
C VAL A 53 -15.81 -19.99 14.15
N HIS A 54 -15.15 -18.88 14.46
CA HIS A 54 -13.68 -18.79 14.49
C HIS A 54 -13.24 -17.67 15.46
N PRO A 55 -12.21 -17.87 16.30
CA PRO A 55 -11.82 -16.89 17.33
C PRO A 55 -11.39 -15.54 16.76
N ALA A 56 -10.72 -15.53 15.61
CA ALA A 56 -10.34 -14.28 14.95
C ALA A 56 -11.50 -13.61 14.19
N PHE A 57 -12.64 -14.28 14.00
CA PHE A 57 -13.75 -13.77 13.18
C PHE A 57 -14.74 -12.92 13.97
N HIS A 58 -15.02 -11.71 13.46
CA HIS A 58 -15.91 -10.75 14.08
C HIS A 58 -16.85 -10.10 13.05
N ASN A 59 -18.15 -10.04 13.35
CA ASN A 59 -19.14 -9.33 12.54
C ASN A 59 -19.12 -7.82 12.80
N ILE A 60 -18.00 -7.18 12.46
CA ILE A 60 -17.74 -5.76 12.72
C ILE A 60 -17.37 -5.01 11.44
N SER A 61 -17.59 -3.71 11.45
CA SER A 61 -17.21 -2.80 10.37
C SER A 61 -15.70 -2.53 10.34
N PHE A 62 -15.25 -1.86 9.27
CA PHE A 62 -13.88 -1.35 9.16
C PHE A 62 -13.47 -0.49 10.37
N VAL A 63 -14.31 0.46 10.75
CA VAL A 63 -14.02 1.44 11.83
C VAL A 63 -13.94 0.74 13.18
N GLU A 64 -14.81 -0.23 13.43
CA GLU A 64 -14.79 -1.02 14.66
C GLU A 64 -13.55 -1.92 14.72
N ALA A 65 -13.16 -2.53 13.60
CA ALA A 65 -11.92 -3.30 13.53
C ALA A 65 -10.72 -2.44 13.93
N GLU A 66 -10.53 -1.26 13.33
CA GLU A 66 -9.41 -0.37 13.69
C GLU A 66 -9.41 0.01 15.18
N LYS A 67 -10.57 0.20 15.81
CA LYS A 67 -10.65 0.48 17.26
C LYS A 67 -10.16 -0.68 18.10
N ILE A 68 -10.48 -1.92 17.72
CA ILE A 68 -10.00 -3.11 18.44
C ILE A 68 -8.49 -3.29 18.21
N MET A 69 -8.04 -3.11 16.96
CA MET A 69 -6.62 -3.24 16.57
C MET A 69 -5.67 -2.32 17.35
N VAL A 70 -6.14 -1.20 17.91
CA VAL A 70 -5.33 -0.32 18.76
C VAL A 70 -4.70 -1.10 19.92
N ASN A 71 -5.50 -1.94 20.59
CA ASN A 71 -5.09 -2.67 21.80
C ASN A 71 -4.47 -4.04 21.52
N MET A 72 -4.38 -4.44 20.25
CA MET A 72 -3.80 -5.72 19.84
C MET A 72 -2.27 -5.63 19.74
N GLU A 73 -1.60 -6.77 19.80
CA GLU A 73 -0.16 -6.85 19.61
C GLU A 73 0.22 -6.84 18.12
N GLN A 74 1.48 -6.52 17.82
CA GLN A 74 1.98 -6.57 16.45
C GLN A 74 1.87 -8.01 15.92
N GLY A 75 1.34 -8.15 14.70
CA GLY A 75 1.12 -9.44 14.06
C GLY A 75 -0.22 -10.09 14.34
N GLU A 76 -0.95 -9.66 15.37
CA GLU A 76 -2.32 -10.17 15.58
C GLU A 76 -3.28 -9.66 14.50
N CYS A 77 -4.36 -10.40 14.29
CA CYS A 77 -5.33 -10.08 13.26
C CYS A 77 -6.79 -10.32 13.67
N ILE A 78 -7.68 -9.60 12.99
CA ILE A 78 -9.12 -9.80 13.01
C ILE A 78 -9.60 -10.07 11.59
N ILE A 79 -10.49 -11.05 11.46
CA ILE A 79 -11.18 -11.38 10.22
C ILE A 79 -12.61 -10.86 10.33
N ARG A 80 -13.08 -10.16 9.31
CA ARG A 80 -14.43 -9.58 9.28
C ARG A 80 -15.07 -9.68 7.91
N PRO A 81 -16.41 -9.55 7.80
CA PRO A 81 -17.06 -9.36 6.51
C PRO A 81 -16.45 -8.20 5.73
N SER A 82 -16.34 -8.35 4.41
CA SER A 82 -15.84 -7.31 3.51
C SER A 82 -16.99 -6.44 2.99
N SER A 83 -16.74 -5.15 2.84
CA SER A 83 -17.67 -4.24 2.16
C SER A 83 -17.72 -4.46 0.65
N LYS A 84 -16.85 -5.33 0.09
CA LYS A 84 -16.83 -5.64 -1.34
C LYS A 84 -17.96 -6.58 -1.78
N GLY A 85 -18.54 -7.33 -0.86
CA GLY A 85 -19.65 -8.23 -1.15
C GLY A 85 -19.72 -9.41 -0.19
N ALA A 86 -20.78 -10.20 -0.32
CA ALA A 86 -21.00 -11.37 0.51
C ALA A 86 -19.92 -12.45 0.30
N ASP A 87 -19.24 -12.46 -0.84
CA ASP A 87 -18.21 -13.44 -1.22
C ASP A 87 -16.79 -12.97 -0.88
N HIS A 88 -16.68 -12.01 0.04
CA HIS A 88 -15.40 -11.46 0.47
C HIS A 88 -15.32 -11.32 1.99
N LEU A 89 -14.15 -11.64 2.53
CA LEU A 89 -13.72 -11.28 3.88
C LEU A 89 -12.59 -10.26 3.83
N THR A 90 -12.34 -9.61 4.95
CA THR A 90 -11.14 -8.80 5.14
C THR A 90 -10.38 -9.29 6.36
N VAL A 91 -9.12 -9.66 6.17
CA VAL A 91 -8.17 -9.91 7.25
C VAL A 91 -7.47 -8.59 7.55
N THR A 92 -7.67 -8.07 8.75
CA THR A 92 -6.99 -6.86 9.23
C THR A 92 -5.94 -7.27 10.24
N TRP A 93 -4.66 -6.99 9.99
CA TRP A 93 -3.57 -7.34 10.91
C TRP A 93 -2.71 -6.12 11.27
N LYS A 94 -2.09 -6.16 12.47
CA LYS A 94 -1.34 -5.03 13.03
C LYS A 94 0.11 -5.06 12.54
N VAL A 95 0.45 -4.15 11.63
CA VAL A 95 1.85 -3.99 11.16
C VAL A 95 2.66 -3.24 12.21
N ALA A 96 2.11 -2.13 12.70
CA ALA A 96 2.66 -1.29 13.76
C ALA A 96 1.51 -0.49 14.41
N ASP A 97 1.82 0.28 15.46
CA ASP A 97 0.83 1.16 16.10
C ASP A 97 0.26 2.18 15.10
N GLY A 98 -1.07 2.17 14.96
CA GLY A 98 -1.77 3.02 14.00
C GLY A 98 -1.48 2.70 12.52
N ILE A 99 -0.93 1.52 12.23
CA ILE A 99 -0.67 1.03 10.86
C ILE A 99 -1.21 -0.40 10.74
N TYR A 100 -2.37 -0.53 10.11
CA TYR A 100 -3.05 -1.80 9.90
C TYR A 100 -3.12 -2.13 8.42
N GLN A 101 -2.82 -3.38 8.05
CA GLN A 101 -3.01 -3.84 6.69
C GLN A 101 -4.32 -4.60 6.59
N HIS A 102 -5.10 -4.27 5.56
CA HIS A 102 -6.38 -4.90 5.26
C HIS A 102 -6.24 -5.73 3.99
N ILE A 103 -6.23 -7.04 4.15
CA ILE A 103 -6.06 -8.02 3.08
C ILE A 103 -7.45 -8.50 2.68
N ASP A 104 -7.72 -8.44 1.38
CA ASP A 104 -8.96 -8.96 0.81
C ASP A 104 -8.84 -10.48 0.61
N VAL A 105 -9.86 -11.20 1.05
CA VAL A 105 -9.98 -12.65 0.88
C VAL A 105 -11.24 -12.90 0.07
N ARG A 106 -11.11 -13.50 -1.10
CA ARG A 106 -12.24 -13.92 -1.92
C ARG A 106 -12.67 -15.33 -1.52
N GLU A 107 -13.96 -15.53 -1.34
CA GLU A 107 -14.56 -16.83 -1.01
C GLU A 107 -15.18 -17.46 -2.26
N GLU A 108 -15.00 -18.77 -2.44
CA GLU A 108 -15.63 -19.56 -3.50
C GLU A 108 -16.33 -20.80 -2.92
N GLY A 109 -17.26 -21.39 -3.68
CA GLY A 109 -17.95 -22.62 -3.26
C GLY A 109 -18.91 -22.45 -2.07
N LYS A 110 -19.56 -21.29 -1.95
CA LYS A 110 -20.47 -21.00 -0.82
C LYS A 110 -21.82 -21.68 -0.98
N GLU A 111 -22.29 -22.32 0.08
CA GLU A 111 -23.68 -22.83 0.15
C GLU A 111 -24.71 -21.70 0.23
N ASN A 112 -24.39 -20.64 0.98
CA ASN A 112 -25.24 -19.48 1.17
C ASN A 112 -24.42 -18.23 1.57
N ALA A 113 -25.07 -17.06 1.50
CA ALA A 113 -24.45 -15.77 1.82
C ALA A 113 -24.07 -15.56 3.30
N PHE A 114 -24.38 -16.50 4.21
CA PHE A 114 -24.08 -16.39 5.65
C PHE A 114 -22.90 -17.27 6.08
N SER A 115 -22.61 -18.32 5.32
CA SER A 115 -21.59 -19.33 5.63
C SER A 115 -20.25 -19.03 4.95
N LEU A 116 -19.16 -19.54 5.49
CA LEU A 116 -17.83 -19.46 4.87
C LEU A 116 -17.80 -20.26 3.56
N GLY A 117 -17.08 -19.77 2.55
CA GLY A 117 -16.79 -20.54 1.33
C GLY A 117 -15.91 -21.77 1.59
N GLN A 118 -15.95 -22.72 0.67
CA GLN A 118 -15.12 -23.92 0.70
C GLN A 118 -13.66 -23.63 0.33
N SER A 119 -13.42 -22.64 -0.52
CA SER A 119 -12.08 -22.19 -0.91
C SER A 119 -11.93 -20.69 -0.64
N LEU A 120 -10.79 -20.31 -0.08
CA LEU A 120 -10.47 -18.92 0.23
C LEU A 120 -9.24 -18.49 -0.58
N TRP A 121 -9.28 -17.30 -1.16
CA TRP A 121 -8.26 -16.83 -2.08
C TRP A 121 -7.68 -15.49 -1.66
N ILE A 122 -6.35 -15.42 -1.54
CA ILE A 122 -5.60 -14.16 -1.41
C ILE A 122 -4.75 -14.01 -2.67
N GLY A 123 -5.17 -13.10 -3.56
CA GLY A 123 -4.55 -13.00 -4.88
C GLY A 123 -4.75 -14.28 -5.69
N ASN A 124 -3.67 -15.01 -5.93
CA ASN A 124 -3.67 -16.27 -6.69
C ASN A 124 -3.40 -17.51 -5.81
N GLU A 125 -3.37 -17.32 -4.50
CA GLU A 125 -3.08 -18.37 -3.53
C GLU A 125 -4.38 -18.82 -2.88
N GLU A 126 -4.65 -20.12 -2.93
CA GLU A 126 -5.80 -20.77 -2.31
C GLU A 126 -5.47 -21.20 -0.88
N PHE A 127 -6.48 -21.15 0.00
CA PHE A 127 -6.44 -21.56 1.40
C PHE A 127 -7.73 -22.33 1.71
N GLU A 128 -7.60 -23.36 2.55
CA GLU A 128 -8.69 -24.25 2.95
C GLU A 128 -9.58 -23.62 4.03
N ASP A 129 -8.98 -22.89 4.98
CA ASP A 129 -9.70 -22.27 6.09
C ASP A 129 -9.03 -20.98 6.60
N LEU A 130 -9.64 -20.40 7.65
CA LEU A 130 -9.16 -19.15 8.24
C LEU A 130 -7.87 -19.33 9.06
N ASP A 131 -7.67 -20.49 9.68
CA ASP A 131 -6.46 -20.80 10.45
C ASP A 131 -5.25 -20.92 9.51
N GLU A 132 -5.44 -21.52 8.34
CA GLU A 132 -4.41 -21.62 7.31
C GLU A 132 -4.00 -20.24 6.78
N ILE A 133 -4.96 -19.33 6.54
CA ILE A 133 -4.65 -17.94 6.17
C ILE A 133 -3.78 -17.29 7.24
N ILE A 134 -4.12 -17.45 8.51
CA ILE A 134 -3.34 -16.88 9.62
C ILE A 134 -1.94 -17.49 9.64
N ALA A 135 -1.84 -18.81 9.57
CA ALA A 135 -0.58 -19.55 9.70
C ALA A 135 0.37 -19.35 8.51
N ARG A 136 -0.14 -19.36 7.28
CA ARG A 136 0.66 -19.34 6.05
C ARG A 136 0.80 -17.95 5.43
N HIS A 137 -0.09 -17.02 5.73
CA HIS A 137 -0.05 -15.66 5.17
C HIS A 137 0.30 -14.59 6.22
N VAL A 138 -0.51 -14.46 7.28
CA VAL A 138 -0.36 -13.37 8.26
C VAL A 138 0.87 -13.55 9.14
N ASN A 139 1.06 -14.72 9.74
CA ASN A 139 2.14 -14.99 10.69
C ASN A 139 3.54 -14.80 10.06
N PRO A 140 3.81 -15.29 8.83
CA PRO A 140 5.10 -15.04 8.18
C PRO A 140 5.30 -13.54 7.89
N MET A 141 4.28 -12.85 7.37
CA MET A 141 4.38 -11.39 7.14
C MET A 141 4.65 -10.61 8.43
N ALA A 142 4.00 -10.99 9.54
CA ALA A 142 4.24 -10.38 10.84
C ALA A 142 5.68 -10.60 11.32
N ALA A 143 6.22 -11.81 11.11
CA ALA A 143 7.61 -12.14 11.43
C ALA A 143 8.61 -11.32 10.60
N HIS A 144 8.41 -11.26 9.29
CA HIS A 144 9.24 -10.46 8.39
C HIS A 144 9.19 -8.96 8.74
N ALA A 145 8.03 -8.44 9.14
CA ALA A 145 7.92 -7.07 9.65
C ALA A 145 8.73 -6.87 10.93
N ARG A 146 8.69 -7.81 11.89
CA ARG A 146 9.53 -7.78 13.11
C ARG A 146 11.02 -7.78 12.82
N ASP A 147 11.46 -8.50 11.79
CA ASP A 147 12.85 -8.50 11.37
C ASP A 147 13.29 -7.12 10.86
N LEU A 148 12.41 -6.40 10.14
CA LEU A 148 12.69 -5.03 9.70
C LEU A 148 12.67 -4.03 10.86
N PHE A 149 11.79 -4.19 11.84
CA PHE A 149 11.80 -3.38 13.07
C PHE A 149 13.07 -3.60 13.90
N SER A 150 13.56 -4.84 13.96
CA SER A 150 14.78 -5.22 14.67
C SER A 150 16.07 -4.91 13.90
N PHE A 151 15.95 -4.50 12.64
CA PHE A 151 17.10 -4.20 11.80
C PHE A 151 17.84 -2.96 12.32
N ARG A 152 19.18 -3.03 12.41
CA ARG A 152 20.02 -1.96 12.97
C ARG A 152 19.89 -0.58 12.29
N TYR A 153 19.39 -0.54 11.06
CA TYR A 153 19.16 0.70 10.31
C TYR A 153 17.67 1.09 10.26
N TYR A 154 16.83 0.45 11.07
CA TYR A 154 15.48 0.91 11.31
C TYR A 154 15.51 2.26 12.02
N LYS A 155 14.69 3.18 11.53
CA LYS A 155 14.43 4.47 12.15
C LYS A 155 12.95 4.78 12.05
N ASP A 156 12.37 5.21 13.16
CA ASP A 156 11.04 5.77 13.11
C ASP A 156 11.11 7.16 12.46
N THR A 157 10.37 7.30 11.37
CA THR A 157 10.23 8.56 10.64
C THR A 157 8.75 8.98 10.62
N GLU A 158 8.03 8.71 11.71
CA GLU A 158 6.62 8.99 11.91
C GLU A 158 5.74 8.38 10.83
N GLY A 159 5.88 7.06 10.65
CA GLY A 159 5.11 6.35 9.62
C GLY A 159 5.63 6.58 8.20
N GLY A 160 6.94 6.79 8.04
CA GLY A 160 7.57 6.78 6.72
C GLY A 160 7.61 8.15 6.02
N LEU A 161 7.62 9.26 6.77
CA LEU A 161 7.79 10.59 6.19
C LEU A 161 9.17 10.74 5.56
N LYS A 162 9.17 11.08 4.27
CA LYS A 162 10.40 11.23 3.47
C LYS A 162 11.29 12.35 4.00
N ASP A 163 10.72 13.49 4.38
CA ASP A 163 11.49 14.65 4.83
C ASP A 163 12.30 14.35 6.10
N LYS A 164 11.70 13.64 7.08
CA LYS A 164 12.41 13.17 8.28
C LYS A 164 13.51 12.18 7.96
N ALA A 165 13.25 11.28 7.00
CA ALA A 165 14.27 10.36 6.52
C ALA A 165 15.45 11.11 5.87
N GLU A 166 15.16 12.13 5.06
CA GLU A 166 16.20 12.94 4.42
C GLU A 166 17.02 13.75 5.43
N GLU A 167 16.38 14.34 6.43
CA GLU A 167 17.03 15.07 7.52
C GLU A 167 18.05 14.18 8.21
N PHE A 168 17.63 13.01 8.68
CA PHE A 168 18.50 12.02 9.33
C PHE A 168 19.68 11.63 8.43
N LEU A 169 19.42 11.33 7.15
CA LEU A 169 20.47 10.92 6.21
C LEU A 169 21.48 12.04 5.93
N LYS A 170 21.03 13.30 5.83
CA LYS A 170 21.91 14.45 5.62
C LYS A 170 22.80 14.70 6.84
N GLU A 171 22.29 14.53 8.05
CA GLU A 171 23.09 14.61 9.28
C GLU A 171 24.17 13.53 9.35
N GLU A 172 23.82 12.28 9.09
CA GLU A 172 24.79 11.18 9.07
C GLU A 172 25.84 11.38 7.97
N LYS A 173 25.45 11.94 6.82
CA LYS A 173 26.37 12.26 5.72
C LYS A 173 27.39 13.33 6.10
N LYS A 174 27.01 14.33 6.90
CA LYS A 174 27.95 15.33 7.43
C LYS A 174 29.00 14.68 8.34
N LYS A 175 28.61 13.70 9.16
CA LYS A 175 29.51 12.97 10.07
C LYS A 175 30.45 12.03 9.33
N ASN A 176 29.99 11.37 8.27
CA ASN A 176 30.81 10.51 7.43
C ASN A 176 30.45 10.67 5.94
N PRO A 177 31.13 11.58 5.22
CA PRO A 177 30.84 11.87 3.81
C PRO A 177 31.19 10.73 2.84
N GLN A 178 32.10 9.82 3.21
CA GLN A 178 32.53 8.71 2.35
C GLN A 178 31.56 7.53 2.36
N LYS A 179 30.76 7.39 3.43
CA LYS A 179 29.74 6.35 3.55
C LYS A 179 28.47 6.71 2.77
N ILE A 180 27.82 5.69 2.22
CA ILE A 180 26.44 5.80 1.72
C ILE A 180 25.52 5.44 2.89
N HIS A 181 24.78 6.43 3.36
CA HIS A 181 23.83 6.25 4.45
C HIS A 181 22.49 5.80 3.92
N TYR A 182 21.86 4.90 4.66
CA TYR A 182 20.51 4.42 4.38
C TYR A 182 19.82 4.05 5.69
N ILE A 183 18.51 4.14 5.68
CA ILE A 183 17.63 3.73 6.76
C ILE A 183 16.40 3.04 6.18
N ILE A 184 15.69 2.32 7.04
CA ILE A 184 14.38 1.78 6.75
C ILE A 184 13.37 2.31 7.77
N SER A 185 12.17 2.62 7.32
CA SER A 185 11.06 3.01 8.20
C SER A 185 9.74 2.39 7.74
N VAL A 186 8.83 2.10 8.66
CA VAL A 186 7.50 1.59 8.31
C VAL A 186 6.70 2.66 7.55
N SER A 187 5.95 2.28 6.51
CA SER A 187 5.14 3.22 5.74
C SER A 187 3.67 3.20 6.16
N LYS A 188 3.20 4.27 6.77
CA LYS A 188 1.79 4.42 7.16
C LYS A 188 0.85 4.50 5.95
N ASN A 189 1.30 5.14 4.87
CA ASN A 189 0.53 5.28 3.64
C ASN A 189 0.43 3.98 2.84
N TYR A 190 1.31 3.02 3.11
CA TYR A 190 1.34 1.73 2.44
C TYR A 190 1.57 0.60 3.47
N PRO A 191 0.55 0.24 4.27
CA PRO A 191 0.65 -0.86 5.23
C PRO A 191 1.16 -2.14 4.57
N GLY A 192 2.09 -2.84 5.25
CA GLY A 192 2.83 -3.97 4.68
C GLY A 192 4.05 -3.57 3.83
N LYS A 193 4.35 -2.27 3.71
CA LYS A 193 5.56 -1.77 3.05
C LYS A 193 6.42 -0.92 3.99
N PHE A 194 7.71 -0.98 3.74
CA PHE A 194 8.72 -0.19 4.43
C PHE A 194 9.46 0.70 3.42
N LEU A 195 9.75 1.92 3.83
CA LEU A 195 10.46 2.91 3.04
C LEU A 195 11.97 2.76 3.25
N LEU A 196 12.66 2.29 2.22
CA LEU A 196 14.11 2.35 2.13
C LEU A 196 14.53 3.73 1.64
N SER A 197 15.15 4.51 2.52
CA SER A 197 15.66 5.85 2.20
C SER A 197 17.17 5.84 2.23
N TYR A 198 17.83 6.39 1.21
CA TYR A 198 19.30 6.38 1.13
C TYR A 198 19.87 7.57 0.38
N LEU A 199 21.11 7.96 0.74
CA LEU A 199 21.80 9.14 0.21
C LEU A 199 23.17 8.75 -0.38
N PRO A 200 23.21 8.38 -1.68
CA PRO A 200 24.45 8.02 -2.36
C PRO A 200 25.45 9.18 -2.48
N ARG A 201 24.95 10.35 -2.88
CA ARG A 201 25.73 11.58 -3.08
C ARG A 201 24.97 12.75 -2.43
N ASN A 202 24.24 13.52 -3.23
CA ASN A 202 23.59 14.76 -2.80
C ASN A 202 22.05 14.67 -2.84
N ARG A 203 21.50 13.67 -3.51
CA ARG A 203 20.05 13.47 -3.65
C ARG A 203 19.64 12.21 -2.89
N CYS A 204 18.69 12.36 -1.97
CA CYS A 204 18.04 11.24 -1.32
C CYS A 204 17.17 10.49 -2.34
N LYS A 205 17.18 9.16 -2.21
CA LYS A 205 16.31 8.26 -2.95
C LYS A 205 15.45 7.51 -1.95
N HIS A 206 14.21 7.23 -2.37
CA HIS A 206 13.23 6.55 -1.57
C HIS A 206 12.58 5.44 -2.41
N GLU A 207 12.63 4.22 -1.91
CA GLU A 207 12.05 3.05 -2.56
C GLU A 207 11.27 2.23 -1.54
N LEU A 208 10.30 1.43 -1.99
CA LEU A 208 9.49 0.60 -1.11
C LEU A 208 9.97 -0.84 -1.14
N ILE A 209 10.17 -1.40 0.04
CA ILE A 209 10.29 -2.84 0.28
C ILE A 209 8.91 -3.32 0.70
N THR A 210 8.36 -4.32 0.02
CA THR A 210 7.06 -4.91 0.37
C THR A 210 7.31 -6.18 1.16
N VAL A 211 6.68 -6.30 2.32
CA VAL A 211 6.64 -7.55 3.10
C VAL A 211 5.63 -8.49 2.44
N THR A 212 6.03 -9.73 2.20
CA THR A 212 5.19 -10.81 1.68
C THR A 212 5.40 -12.06 2.54
N PRO A 213 4.53 -13.08 2.47
CA PRO A 213 4.74 -14.31 3.23
C PRO A 213 6.10 -14.98 2.96
N GLU A 214 6.61 -14.84 1.73
CA GLU A 214 7.89 -15.40 1.27
C GLU A 214 9.12 -14.53 1.62
N GLY A 215 8.91 -13.36 2.23
CA GLY A 215 9.98 -12.46 2.68
C GLY A 215 9.83 -11.02 2.21
N PHE A 216 10.88 -10.48 1.59
CA PHE A 216 11.04 -9.08 1.24
C PHE A 216 11.08 -8.90 -0.27
N ARG A 217 10.03 -8.30 -0.83
CA ARG A 217 9.99 -7.95 -2.24
C ARG A 217 10.57 -6.56 -2.47
N PHE A 218 11.65 -6.47 -3.24
CA PHE A 218 12.31 -5.22 -3.60
C PHE A 218 12.72 -5.24 -5.09
N ARG A 219 12.31 -4.21 -5.84
CA ARG A 219 12.53 -4.10 -7.30
C ARG A 219 12.13 -5.35 -8.10
N GLY A 220 11.05 -6.01 -7.69
CA GLY A 220 10.53 -7.22 -8.36
C GLY A 220 11.23 -8.51 -7.97
N GLN A 221 12.30 -8.45 -7.17
CA GLN A 221 12.95 -9.64 -6.60
C GLN A 221 12.42 -9.91 -5.19
N THR A 222 12.37 -11.18 -4.80
CA THR A 222 11.99 -11.61 -3.45
C THR A 222 13.22 -12.14 -2.74
N PHE A 223 13.43 -11.71 -1.50
CA PHE A 223 14.52 -12.14 -0.63
C PHE A 223 13.93 -12.74 0.65
N ASP A 224 14.40 -13.90 1.06
CA ASP A 224 13.94 -14.61 2.26
C ASP A 224 14.36 -13.93 3.57
N THR A 225 15.46 -13.16 3.56
CA THR A 225 16.03 -12.52 4.74
C THR A 225 16.34 -11.05 4.50
N VAL A 226 16.26 -10.25 5.58
CA VAL A 226 16.68 -8.84 5.56
C VAL A 226 18.14 -8.72 5.11
N GLY A 227 18.99 -9.65 5.55
CA GLY A 227 20.40 -9.71 5.16
C GLY A 227 20.61 -9.82 3.65
N MET A 228 19.90 -10.73 2.98
CA MET A 228 19.99 -10.92 1.52
C MET A 228 19.43 -9.72 0.75
N CYS A 229 18.27 -9.19 1.17
CA CYS A 229 17.70 -7.97 0.58
C CYS A 229 18.70 -6.80 0.63
N PHE A 230 19.33 -6.56 1.78
CA PHE A 230 20.26 -5.45 1.95
C PHE A 230 21.65 -5.71 1.35
N LYS A 231 22.09 -6.97 1.24
CA LYS A 231 23.27 -7.34 0.44
C LYS A 231 23.05 -6.96 -1.02
N TRP A 232 21.93 -7.40 -1.60
CA TRP A 232 21.57 -7.10 -2.98
C TRP A 232 21.42 -5.60 -3.22
N PHE A 233 20.72 -4.87 -2.34
CA PHE A 233 20.59 -3.42 -2.42
C PHE A 233 21.95 -2.71 -2.47
N LYS A 234 22.91 -3.11 -1.63
CA LYS A 234 24.24 -2.49 -1.60
C LYS A 234 25.03 -2.69 -2.89
N GLU A 235 24.77 -3.79 -3.61
CA GLU A 235 25.36 -4.07 -4.91
C GLU A 235 24.66 -3.28 -6.04
N HIS A 236 23.33 -3.08 -5.95
CA HIS A 236 22.48 -2.60 -7.06
C HIS A 236 21.85 -1.20 -6.87
N PHE A 237 22.18 -0.45 -5.81
CA PHE A 237 21.59 0.88 -5.53
C PHE A 237 21.83 1.93 -6.64
N ARG A 238 22.79 1.67 -7.54
CA ARG A 238 23.11 2.53 -8.69
C ARG A 238 22.28 2.22 -9.92
N ASP A 239 21.68 1.05 -9.97
CA ASP A 239 20.93 0.59 -11.13
C ASP A 239 19.65 1.42 -11.29
N PRO A 240 19.13 1.53 -12.53
CA PRO A 240 17.84 2.15 -12.77
C PRO A 240 16.75 1.53 -11.89
N ILE A 241 15.92 2.37 -11.29
CA ILE A 241 14.77 1.89 -10.51
C ILE A 241 13.71 1.43 -11.52
N PRO A 242 13.24 0.16 -11.46
CA PRO A 242 12.21 -0.34 -12.37
C PRO A 242 10.97 0.55 -12.37
N GLY A 243 10.41 0.82 -13.55
CA GLY A 243 9.20 1.63 -13.71
C GLY A 243 9.41 3.16 -13.60
N THR A 244 10.64 3.64 -13.41
CA THR A 244 10.96 5.07 -13.53
C THR A 244 11.66 5.35 -14.87
N PRO A 245 11.29 6.40 -15.62
CA PRO A 245 12.00 6.78 -16.82
C PRO A 245 13.47 7.06 -16.47
N SER A 246 14.39 6.28 -17.04
CA SER A 246 15.83 6.54 -16.90
C SER A 246 16.15 7.87 -17.59
N THR A 247 16.56 8.87 -16.84
CA THR A 247 17.13 10.10 -17.42
C THR A 247 18.38 9.72 -18.22
N PRO A 248 18.46 10.01 -19.54
CA PRO A 248 19.65 9.71 -20.31
C PRO A 248 20.84 10.45 -19.69
N ARG A 249 21.94 9.72 -19.44
CA ARG A 249 23.21 10.36 -19.12
C ARG A 249 23.61 11.19 -20.34
N SER A 250 23.70 12.50 -20.18
CA SER A 250 24.36 13.36 -21.16
C SER A 250 25.82 12.92 -21.24
N VAL A 251 26.16 12.18 -22.29
CA VAL A 251 27.55 11.93 -22.66
C VAL A 251 28.08 13.27 -23.13
N GLY A 252 29.00 13.85 -22.35
CA GLY A 252 29.65 15.11 -22.68
C GLY A 252 30.30 15.02 -24.06
N MET A 253 29.82 15.85 -24.98
CA MET A 253 30.39 16.01 -26.32
C MET A 253 31.78 16.65 -26.18
N MET A 254 32.83 15.83 -26.27
CA MET A 254 34.20 16.34 -26.39
C MET A 254 34.34 17.05 -27.73
N THR A 255 34.57 18.36 -27.68
CA THR A 255 34.89 19.19 -28.83
C THR A 255 36.31 18.88 -29.29
N ASN A 256 36.47 18.13 -30.38
CA ASN A 256 37.73 18.07 -31.11
C ASN A 256 37.77 19.20 -32.15
N ARG A 257 38.61 20.21 -31.89
CA ARG A 257 39.10 21.15 -32.91
C ARG A 257 39.92 20.37 -33.92
N ALA A 258 39.42 20.25 -35.16
CA ALA A 258 40.19 19.77 -36.28
C ALA A 258 40.90 20.95 -36.95
N THR A 259 42.22 20.99 -36.83
CA THR A 259 43.13 21.76 -37.68
C THR A 259 43.16 21.13 -39.07
N THR A 260 42.84 21.91 -40.10
CA THR A 260 43.04 21.57 -41.50
C THR A 260 44.53 21.57 -41.86
N PRO A 261 44.94 20.71 -42.80
CA PRO A 261 46.03 21.06 -43.70
C PRO A 261 45.60 21.03 -45.17
N HIS A 262 46.00 22.10 -45.85
CA HIS A 262 46.09 22.25 -47.29
C HIS A 262 46.91 21.13 -47.96
N HIS A 263 46.56 20.77 -49.20
CA HIS A 263 47.46 20.89 -50.38
C HIS A 263 46.73 20.60 -51.70
N PRO A 264 47.31 20.98 -52.87
CA PRO A 264 46.56 21.48 -54.03
C PRO A 264 46.69 20.58 -55.27
N PHE A 265 46.01 21.03 -56.32
CA PHE A 265 45.92 20.54 -57.69
C PHE A 265 44.91 19.42 -57.94
#